data_AF-T0ZNB7-F1
#
_entry.id   AF-T0ZNB7-F1
#
_cell.length_a   1.000
_cell.length_b   1.000
_cell.length_c   1.000
_cell.angle_alpha   90.00
_cell.angle_beta   90.00
_cell.angle_gamma   90.00
#
_symmetry.space_group_name_H-M   'P 1'
#
loop_
_entity.id
_entity.type
_entity.pdbx_description
1 polymer ?
#
loop_
_entity_poly.entity_id
_entity_poly.type
_entity_poly.pdbx_seq_one_letter_code
_entity_poly.pdbx_strand_id
1 'polypeptide(L)'
;SCDESGGRTDPTLRAAVSAFAARRSGELARWIEREVAFPCTMVDSITPATDESVRERVAQAIGLTDAWPVQRESFTQWVIEDLPQVRVADWASVGVQLTNDVGVYERAKLRLLNAAHSTLAYVGLLRGHATVAEAMRDAPLARLVEQLMREDIAPSLAGGAVIDIGAYIEAALGRFRNPSVRHQLEQIAWDGSKKLPVRLLPTLTEALAAGRPLERLAVPAAAWIRCIVARAHGGGTLTDPAAEA
;
A
#
# COMPACT_ATOMS: atom_id res chain seq x y z
N SER A 1 13.28 -5.67 -6.44
CA SER A 1 13.03 -4.45 -5.65
C SER A 1 12.01 -4.78 -4.56
N CYS A 2 12.01 -4.04 -3.45
CA CYS A 2 11.02 -4.13 -2.36
C CYS A 2 10.22 -2.82 -2.20
N ASP A 3 10.16 -2.00 -3.25
CA ASP A 3 9.43 -0.73 -3.24
C ASP A 3 7.93 -0.91 -3.50
N GLU A 4 7.12 0.02 -2.99
CA GLU A 4 5.67 0.04 -3.15
C GLU A 4 5.24 0.78 -4.43
N SER A 5 5.66 0.32 -5.61
CA SER A 5 5.47 1.08 -6.85
C SER A 5 4.17 0.77 -7.61
N GLY A 6 3.01 0.68 -6.95
CA GLY A 6 1.69 0.78 -7.61
C GLY A 6 1.43 -0.12 -8.83
N GLY A 7 2.16 -1.24 -8.96
CA GLY A 7 2.29 -2.07 -10.15
C GLY A 7 3.67 -2.73 -10.16
N ARG A 8 3.74 -3.95 -10.75
CA ARG A 8 4.92 -4.82 -10.82
C ARG A 8 6.23 -4.02 -10.74
N THR A 9 6.93 -4.12 -9.62
CA THR A 9 8.23 -3.44 -9.40
C THR A 9 9.32 -3.94 -10.37
N ASP A 10 9.15 -5.15 -10.92
CA ASP A 10 10.14 -5.79 -11.79
C ASP A 10 10.34 -5.10 -13.14
N PRO A 11 9.28 -4.79 -13.95
CA PRO A 11 9.50 -4.32 -15.31
C PRO A 11 10.06 -2.91 -15.27
N THR A 12 9.69 -2.12 -14.26
CA THR A 12 10.22 -0.78 -14.03
C THR A 12 11.72 -0.83 -13.69
N LEU A 13 12.14 -1.66 -12.73
CA LEU A 13 13.56 -1.76 -12.38
C LEU A 13 14.39 -2.35 -13.53
N ARG A 14 13.91 -3.43 -14.15
CA ARG A 14 14.56 -4.05 -15.31
C ARG A 14 14.70 -3.05 -16.45
N ALA A 15 13.61 -2.35 -16.81
CA ALA A 15 13.64 -1.36 -17.89
C ALA A 15 14.59 -0.19 -17.57
N ALA A 16 14.59 0.31 -16.33
CA ALA A 16 15.48 1.39 -15.92
C ALA A 16 16.96 0.98 -16.01
N VAL A 17 17.31 -0.22 -15.51
CA VAL A 17 18.67 -0.75 -15.57
C VAL A 17 19.11 -1.03 -17.01
N SER A 18 18.26 -1.68 -17.82
CA SER A 18 18.54 -1.96 -19.22
C SER A 18 18.70 -0.68 -20.05
N ALA A 19 17.84 0.31 -19.86
CA ALA A 19 17.93 1.60 -20.55
C ALA A 19 19.21 2.36 -20.18
N PHE A 20 19.59 2.35 -18.91
CA PHE A 20 20.86 2.94 -18.46
C PHE A 20 22.06 2.23 -19.09
N ALA A 21 22.07 0.89 -19.08
CA ALA A 21 23.12 0.08 -19.66
C ALA A 21 23.27 0.30 -21.17
N ALA A 22 22.16 0.38 -21.91
CA ALA A 22 22.15 0.61 -23.35
C ALA A 22 22.80 1.94 -23.75
N ARG A 23 22.69 2.97 -22.90
CA ARG A 23 23.37 4.26 -23.11
C ARG A 23 24.89 4.19 -22.92
N ARG A 24 25.39 3.13 -22.28
CA ARG A 24 26.83 2.91 -22.03
C ARG A 24 27.43 1.89 -23.00
N SER A 25 26.75 0.76 -23.20
CA SER A 25 27.17 -0.29 -24.13
C SER A 25 26.00 -1.22 -24.46
N GLY A 26 25.78 -1.47 -25.75
CA GLY A 26 24.79 -2.46 -26.20
C GLY A 26 25.17 -3.90 -25.88
N GLU A 27 26.45 -4.19 -25.65
CA GLU A 27 26.88 -5.50 -25.16
C GLU A 27 26.48 -5.69 -23.68
N LEU A 28 26.71 -4.66 -22.85
CA LEU A 28 26.32 -4.69 -21.44
C LEU A 28 24.80 -4.87 -21.28
N ALA A 29 24.00 -4.14 -22.06
CA ALA A 29 22.54 -4.27 -22.01
C ALA A 29 22.08 -5.71 -22.32
N ARG A 30 22.61 -6.33 -23.38
CA ARG A 30 22.30 -7.72 -23.75
C ARG A 30 22.77 -8.74 -22.72
N TRP A 31 23.91 -8.48 -22.07
CA TRP A 31 24.37 -9.33 -20.98
C TRP A 31 23.42 -9.24 -19.78
N ILE A 32 23.00 -8.04 -19.37
CA ILE A 32 22.05 -7.84 -18.26
C ILE A 32 20.72 -8.54 -18.56
N GLU A 33 20.20 -8.43 -19.78
CA GLU A 33 18.94 -9.07 -20.18
C GLU A 33 18.98 -10.59 -20.00
N ARG A 34 20.13 -11.21 -20.25
CA ARG A 34 20.32 -12.66 -20.17
C ARG A 34 20.69 -13.17 -18.78
N GLU A 35 21.56 -12.46 -18.09
CA GLU A 35 22.26 -12.99 -16.91
C GLU A 35 21.72 -12.44 -15.59
N VAL A 36 20.95 -11.34 -15.61
CA VAL A 36 20.46 -10.69 -14.39
C VAL A 36 18.97 -10.99 -14.18
N ALA A 37 18.67 -11.54 -13.01
CA ALA A 37 17.30 -11.77 -12.57
C ALA A 37 16.72 -10.53 -11.86
N PHE A 38 15.45 -10.25 -12.12
CA PHE A 38 14.70 -9.16 -11.49
C PHE A 38 13.40 -9.76 -10.95
N PRO A 39 13.42 -10.47 -9.80
CA PRO A 39 12.21 -11.05 -9.24
C PRO A 39 11.22 -9.97 -8.81
N CYS A 40 9.95 -10.19 -9.14
CA CYS A 40 8.83 -9.45 -8.58
C CYS A 40 8.73 -9.66 -7.07
N THR A 41 8.33 -8.62 -6.32
CA THR A 41 7.96 -8.79 -4.91
C THR A 41 6.70 -8.01 -4.55
N MET A 42 5.99 -8.51 -3.55
CA MET A 42 5.00 -7.75 -2.79
C MET A 42 5.43 -7.81 -1.33
N VAL A 43 5.69 -6.66 -0.73
CA VAL A 43 6.04 -6.52 0.70
C VAL A 43 4.86 -5.87 1.42
N ASP A 44 4.58 -6.23 2.66
CA ASP A 44 3.53 -5.59 3.46
C ASP A 44 3.88 -5.58 4.95
N SER A 45 4.06 -4.37 5.48
CA SER A 45 4.35 -4.09 6.88
C SER A 45 4.12 -2.61 7.15
N ILE A 46 3.07 -2.25 7.87
CA ILE A 46 2.85 -0.88 8.34
C ILE A 46 3.98 -0.53 9.31
N THR A 47 4.82 0.41 8.89
CA THR A 47 6.04 0.81 9.58
C THR A 47 6.05 2.34 9.66
N PRO A 48 5.36 2.95 10.63
CA PRO A 48 5.32 4.40 10.78
C PRO A 48 6.72 4.96 11.04
N ALA A 49 6.95 6.22 10.65
CA ALA A 49 8.19 6.90 10.95
C ALA A 49 8.46 6.95 12.46
N THR A 50 9.72 6.81 12.85
CA THR A 50 10.16 6.96 14.23
C THR A 50 10.01 8.42 14.67
N ASP A 51 9.33 8.63 15.78
CA ASP A 51 9.25 9.90 16.49
C ASP A 51 9.80 9.78 17.92
N GLU A 52 9.84 10.89 18.65
CA GLU A 52 10.40 10.91 20.00
C GLU A 52 9.60 10.02 20.97
N SER A 53 8.28 9.88 20.76
CA SER A 53 7.45 8.99 21.59
C SER A 53 7.79 7.51 21.35
N VAL A 54 8.27 7.14 20.16
CA VAL A 54 8.79 5.79 19.90
C VAL A 54 10.10 5.58 20.66
N ARG A 55 11.02 6.54 20.59
CA ARG A 55 12.32 6.50 21.27
C ARG A 55 12.16 6.35 22.77
N GLU A 56 11.33 7.18 23.40
CA GLU A 56 11.07 7.14 24.84
C GLU A 56 10.47 5.79 25.27
N ARG A 57 9.47 5.28 24.54
CA ARG A 57 8.84 3.98 24.85
C ARG A 57 9.81 2.82 24.71
N VAL A 58 10.65 2.81 23.67
CA VAL A 58 11.65 1.76 23.50
C VAL A 58 12.71 1.84 24.58
N ALA A 59 13.19 3.03 24.91
CA ALA A 59 14.15 3.22 25.99
C ALA A 59 13.63 2.72 27.34
N GLN A 60 12.35 2.99 27.65
CA GLN A 60 11.68 2.45 28.84
C GLN A 60 11.54 0.92 28.79
N ALA A 61 11.24 0.34 27.63
CA ALA A 61 11.01 -1.10 27.48
C ALA A 61 12.30 -1.92 27.56
N ILE A 62 13.41 -1.43 27.01
CA ILE A 62 14.68 -2.18 26.92
C ILE A 62 15.75 -1.69 27.90
N GLY A 63 15.56 -0.54 28.55
CA GLY A 63 16.54 0.05 29.48
C GLY A 63 17.79 0.64 28.80
N LEU A 64 17.76 0.85 27.48
CA LEU A 64 18.87 1.38 26.69
C LEU A 64 18.39 2.50 25.77
N THR A 65 19.26 3.47 25.48
CA THR A 65 18.99 4.49 24.46
C THR A 65 19.24 3.91 23.07
N ASP A 66 18.16 3.60 22.35
CA ASP A 66 18.21 3.37 20.91
C ASP A 66 17.99 4.70 20.18
N ALA A 67 18.99 5.14 19.40
CA ALA A 67 18.92 6.39 18.66
C ALA A 67 17.92 6.31 17.49
N TRP A 68 17.61 5.12 16.96
CA TRP A 68 16.71 4.98 15.82
C TRP A 68 15.91 3.66 15.85
N PRO A 69 15.04 3.48 16.85
CA PRO A 69 14.20 2.30 16.92
C PRO A 69 13.17 2.32 15.80
N VAL A 70 12.90 1.15 15.22
CA VAL A 70 11.86 0.97 14.20
C VAL A 70 10.64 0.32 14.84
N GLN A 71 9.53 1.05 14.89
CA GLN A 71 8.24 0.46 15.23
C GLN A 71 7.53 -0.04 13.96
N ARG A 72 6.89 -1.19 14.06
CA ARG A 72 5.98 -1.72 13.05
C ARG A 72 4.82 -2.43 13.72
N GLU A 73 3.79 -2.71 12.94
CA GLU A 73 2.74 -3.65 13.34
C GLU A 73 3.30 -5.06 13.59
N SER A 74 2.49 -6.02 14.05
CA SER A 74 2.91 -7.42 14.19
C SER A 74 2.76 -8.24 12.90
N PHE A 75 1.88 -7.81 11.98
CA PHE A 75 1.67 -8.46 10.68
C PHE A 75 2.83 -8.18 9.72
N THR A 76 3.38 -9.21 9.09
CA THR A 76 4.31 -9.09 7.96
C THR A 76 3.87 -10.01 6.85
N GLN A 77 3.99 -9.54 5.61
CA GLN A 77 3.88 -10.41 4.45
C GLN A 77 5.00 -10.07 3.47
N TRP A 78 5.64 -11.10 2.94
CA TRP A 78 6.58 -10.96 1.85
C TRP A 78 6.32 -12.08 0.84
N VAL A 79 5.98 -11.67 -0.37
CA VAL A 79 5.75 -12.54 -1.51
C VAL A 79 6.85 -12.26 -2.52
N ILE A 80 7.54 -13.30 -2.97
CA ILE A 80 8.64 -13.21 -3.94
C ILE A 80 8.33 -14.11 -5.12
N GLU A 81 8.62 -13.63 -6.32
CA GLU A 81 8.60 -14.46 -7.52
C GLU A 81 9.63 -15.59 -7.41
N ASP A 82 9.17 -16.83 -7.54
CA ASP A 82 10.04 -17.99 -7.49
C ASP A 82 10.81 -18.11 -8.81
N LEU A 83 12.13 -17.91 -8.75
CA LEU A 83 13.03 -18.02 -9.89
C LEU A 83 14.00 -19.18 -9.62
N PRO A 84 13.74 -20.39 -10.15
CA PRO A 84 14.54 -21.58 -9.85
C PRO A 84 16.03 -21.44 -10.17
N GLN A 85 16.37 -20.56 -11.12
CA GLN A 85 17.75 -20.24 -11.51
C GLN A 85 18.48 -19.32 -10.53
N VAL A 86 17.77 -18.70 -9.59
CA VAL A 86 18.35 -17.78 -8.60
C VAL A 86 18.50 -18.51 -7.28
N ARG A 87 19.75 -18.70 -6.85
CA ARG A 87 20.02 -19.25 -5.52
C ARG A 87 19.69 -18.20 -4.45
N VAL A 88 18.65 -18.46 -3.67
CA VAL A 88 18.25 -17.64 -2.52
C VAL A 88 18.46 -18.41 -1.21
N ALA A 89 18.43 -17.70 -0.07
CA ALA A 89 18.27 -18.34 1.22
C ALA A 89 16.89 -19.01 1.31
N ASP A 90 16.73 -19.97 2.22
CA ASP A 90 15.43 -20.63 2.46
C ASP A 90 14.47 -19.68 3.20
N TRP A 91 13.98 -18.68 2.47
CA TRP A 91 13.04 -17.69 2.99
C TRP A 91 11.67 -18.29 3.30
N ALA A 92 11.31 -19.38 2.62
CA ALA A 92 10.07 -20.10 2.89
C ALA A 92 10.03 -20.64 4.32
N SER A 93 11.17 -21.10 4.85
CA SER A 93 11.27 -21.58 6.25
C SER A 93 10.94 -20.52 7.32
N VAL A 94 11.03 -19.22 6.97
CA VAL A 94 10.74 -18.10 7.87
C VAL A 94 9.47 -17.35 7.46
N GLY A 95 8.61 -17.96 6.65
CA GLY A 95 7.26 -17.47 6.33
C GLY A 95 7.14 -16.60 5.08
N VAL A 96 8.19 -16.47 4.26
CA VAL A 96 8.11 -15.80 2.96
C VAL A 96 7.38 -16.69 1.96
N GLN A 97 6.48 -16.13 1.17
CA GLN A 97 5.70 -16.86 0.17
C GLN A 97 6.41 -16.78 -1.18
N LEU A 98 6.81 -17.94 -1.71
CA LEU A 98 7.31 -18.05 -3.08
C LEU A 98 6.15 -18.37 -4.02
N THR A 99 6.03 -17.65 -5.13
CA THR A 99 4.93 -17.80 -6.08
C THR A 99 5.37 -17.51 -7.51
N ASN A 100 4.64 -18.05 -8.48
CA ASN A 100 4.84 -17.74 -9.90
C ASN A 100 3.99 -16.54 -10.38
N ASP A 101 3.08 -16.02 -9.55
CA ASP A 101 2.27 -14.84 -9.86
C ASP A 101 2.14 -13.92 -8.64
N VAL A 102 3.14 -13.05 -8.45
CA VAL A 102 3.12 -11.99 -7.43
C VAL A 102 2.02 -10.97 -7.70
N GLY A 103 1.62 -10.80 -8.96
CA GLY A 103 0.65 -9.81 -9.38
C GLY A 103 -0.73 -10.00 -8.74
N VAL A 104 -1.12 -11.24 -8.42
CA VAL A 104 -2.38 -11.51 -7.69
C VAL A 104 -2.35 -10.89 -6.29
N TYR A 105 -1.24 -11.05 -5.57
CA TYR A 105 -1.04 -10.50 -4.23
C TYR A 105 -0.92 -8.98 -4.24
N GLU A 106 -0.19 -8.44 -5.21
CA GLU A 106 -0.06 -7.00 -5.39
C GLU A 106 -1.42 -6.35 -5.69
N ARG A 107 -2.22 -6.92 -6.60
CA ARG A 107 -3.58 -6.43 -6.88
C ARG A 107 -4.49 -6.48 -5.66
N ALA A 108 -4.48 -7.59 -4.92
CA ALA A 108 -5.27 -7.74 -3.71
C ALA A 108 -4.89 -6.67 -2.67
N LYS A 109 -3.59 -6.48 -2.42
CA LYS A 109 -3.12 -5.44 -1.49
C LYS A 109 -3.45 -4.02 -1.96
N LEU A 110 -3.14 -3.68 -3.22
CA LEU A 110 -3.38 -2.35 -3.77
C LEU A 110 -4.85 -1.96 -3.68
N ARG A 111 -5.74 -2.90 -3.99
CA ARG A 111 -7.17 -2.63 -4.02
C ARG A 111 -7.82 -2.73 -2.64
N LEU A 112 -7.56 -3.79 -1.87
CA LEU A 112 -8.24 -3.99 -0.57
C LEU A 112 -7.60 -3.16 0.54
N LEU A 113 -6.29 -3.28 0.75
CA LEU A 113 -5.61 -2.60 1.85
C LEU A 113 -5.38 -1.13 1.51
N ASN A 114 -4.73 -0.84 0.38
CA ASN A 114 -4.26 0.51 0.09
C ASN A 114 -5.40 1.47 -0.28
N ALA A 115 -6.44 1.02 -0.98
CA ALA A 115 -7.62 1.85 -1.25
C ALA A 115 -8.44 2.12 0.01
N ALA A 116 -8.60 1.13 0.90
CA ALA A 116 -9.22 1.32 2.20
C ALA A 116 -8.44 2.31 3.07
N HIS A 117 -7.10 2.22 3.09
CA HIS A 117 -6.24 3.19 3.77
C HIS A 117 -6.42 4.61 3.24
N SER A 118 -6.48 4.79 1.92
CA SER A 118 -6.74 6.10 1.31
C SER A 118 -8.14 6.62 1.68
N THR A 119 -9.14 5.75 1.74
CA THR A 119 -10.50 6.11 2.19
C THR A 119 -10.49 6.58 3.64
N LEU A 120 -9.86 5.82 4.53
CA LEU A 120 -9.68 6.17 5.94
C LEU A 120 -8.95 7.50 6.11
N ALA A 121 -7.88 7.72 5.33
CA ALA A 121 -7.11 8.96 5.36
C ALA A 121 -7.98 10.17 5.02
N TYR A 122 -8.56 10.20 3.82
CA TYR A 122 -9.28 11.41 3.38
C TYR A 122 -10.60 11.63 4.12
N VAL A 123 -11.40 10.58 4.35
CA VAL A 123 -12.66 10.73 5.07
C VAL A 123 -12.39 10.97 6.56
N GLY A 124 -11.41 10.31 7.15
CA GLY A 124 -11.04 10.50 8.55
C GLY A 124 -10.54 11.91 8.84
N LEU A 125 -9.69 12.47 7.98
CA LEU A 125 -9.23 13.86 8.09
C LEU A 125 -10.38 14.87 8.02
N LEU A 126 -11.32 14.67 7.08
CA LEU A 126 -12.52 15.52 6.98
C LEU A 126 -13.45 15.40 8.21
N ARG A 127 -13.31 14.33 8.99
CA ARG A 127 -14.06 14.10 10.24
C ARG A 127 -13.27 14.49 11.49
N GLY A 128 -12.06 15.02 11.34
CA GLY A 128 -11.22 15.50 12.44
C GLY A 128 -10.43 14.42 13.16
N HIS A 129 -10.29 13.22 12.58
CA HIS A 129 -9.47 12.15 13.14
C HIS A 129 -8.00 12.34 12.75
N ALA A 130 -7.07 12.02 13.65
CA ALA A 130 -5.64 12.13 13.38
C ALA A 130 -5.02 10.79 12.95
N THR A 131 -5.51 9.68 13.51
CA THR A 131 -4.95 8.34 13.29
C THR A 131 -5.94 7.36 12.65
N VAL A 132 -5.42 6.31 12.03
CA VAL A 132 -6.22 5.20 11.49
C VAL A 132 -7.09 4.56 12.57
N ALA A 133 -6.54 4.32 13.77
CA ALA A 133 -7.28 3.70 14.86
C ALA A 133 -8.44 4.58 15.35
N GLU A 134 -8.29 5.91 15.38
CA GLU A 134 -9.40 6.84 15.67
C GLU A 134 -10.49 6.80 14.60
N ALA A 135 -10.09 6.85 13.32
CA ALA A 135 -11.01 6.73 12.20
C ALA A 135 -11.79 5.40 12.22
N MET A 136 -11.16 4.30 12.66
CA MET A 136 -11.83 3.00 12.83
C MET A 136 -12.76 2.92 14.05
N ARG A 137 -12.67 3.85 15.02
CA ARG A 137 -13.66 3.97 16.12
C ARG A 137 -14.90 4.75 15.71
N ASP A 138 -14.83 5.52 14.63
CA ASP A 138 -15.98 6.19 14.04
C ASP A 138 -16.85 5.16 13.30
N ALA A 139 -17.94 4.74 13.96
CA ALA A 139 -18.75 3.62 13.47
C ALA A 139 -19.31 3.81 12.04
N PRO A 140 -19.80 4.99 11.62
CA PRO A 140 -20.11 5.26 10.21
C PRO A 140 -18.94 5.04 9.25
N LEU A 141 -17.74 5.54 9.58
CA LEU A 141 -16.57 5.41 8.72
C LEU A 141 -16.06 3.96 8.66
N ALA A 142 -16.00 3.27 9.80
CA ALA A 142 -15.61 1.87 9.85
C ALA A 142 -16.55 0.99 9.01
N ARG A 143 -17.87 1.23 9.06
CA ARG A 143 -18.85 0.53 8.21
C ARG A 143 -18.65 0.82 6.73
N LEU A 144 -18.43 2.10 6.36
CA LEU A 144 -18.15 2.47 4.97
C LEU A 144 -16.95 1.70 4.43
N VAL A 145 -15.84 1.66 5.19
CA VAL A 145 -14.60 0.99 4.77
C VAL A 145 -14.81 -0.52 4.62
N GLU A 146 -15.50 -1.13 5.58
CA GLU A 146 -15.80 -2.56 5.53
C GLU A 146 -16.69 -2.92 4.32
N GLN A 147 -17.75 -2.15 4.06
CA GLN A 147 -18.61 -2.35 2.90
C GLN A 147 -17.85 -2.12 1.58
N LEU A 148 -17.03 -1.07 1.52
CA LEU A 148 -16.19 -0.79 0.36
C LEU A 148 -15.29 -1.98 0.03
N MET A 149 -14.66 -2.58 1.03
CA MET A 149 -13.79 -3.74 0.85
C MET A 149 -14.57 -4.98 0.39
N ARG A 150 -15.66 -5.32 1.10
CA ARG A 150 -16.40 -6.57 0.88
C ARG A 150 -17.30 -6.55 -0.35
N GLU A 151 -18.03 -5.46 -0.57
CA GLU A 151 -19.10 -5.40 -1.56
C GLU A 151 -18.62 -4.79 -2.87
N ASP A 152 -17.72 -3.80 -2.83
CA ASP A 152 -17.33 -3.05 -4.02
C ASP A 152 -15.99 -3.52 -4.62
N ILE A 153 -14.99 -3.75 -3.76
CA ILE A 153 -13.63 -4.10 -4.19
C ILE A 153 -13.47 -5.61 -4.38
N ALA A 154 -13.90 -6.44 -3.44
CA ALA A 154 -13.70 -7.89 -3.49
C ALA A 154 -14.19 -8.55 -4.80
N PRO A 155 -15.33 -8.16 -5.41
CA PRO A 155 -15.75 -8.75 -6.69
C PRO A 155 -14.74 -8.55 -7.83
N SER A 156 -13.93 -7.49 -7.78
CA SER A 156 -12.87 -7.23 -8.76
C SER A 156 -11.67 -8.19 -8.65
N LEU A 157 -11.64 -9.03 -7.61
CA LEU A 157 -10.55 -9.96 -7.31
C LEU A 157 -10.96 -11.43 -7.42
N ALA A 158 -12.23 -11.72 -7.74
CA ALA A 158 -12.85 -13.04 -7.66
C ALA A 158 -12.28 -14.12 -8.62
N GLY A 159 -11.30 -13.79 -9.47
CA GLY A 159 -10.67 -14.74 -10.41
C GLY A 159 -9.32 -15.31 -9.96
N GLY A 160 -8.74 -14.83 -8.85
CA GLY A 160 -7.41 -15.25 -8.38
C GLY A 160 -7.50 -16.31 -7.29
N ALA A 161 -7.61 -17.59 -7.64
CA ALA A 161 -7.80 -18.74 -6.72
C ALA A 161 -6.70 -18.96 -5.64
N VAL A 162 -5.73 -18.05 -5.52
CA VAL A 162 -4.55 -18.19 -4.66
C VAL A 162 -4.72 -17.46 -3.32
N ILE A 163 -5.67 -16.53 -3.20
CA ILE A 163 -5.86 -15.71 -1.98
C ILE A 163 -7.27 -15.88 -1.44
N ASP A 164 -7.37 -16.22 -0.15
CA ASP A 164 -8.61 -16.09 0.60
C ASP A 164 -8.89 -14.60 0.85
N ILE A 165 -9.73 -14.02 0.00
CA ILE A 165 -10.10 -12.60 0.05
C ILE A 165 -10.83 -12.26 1.35
N GLY A 166 -11.65 -13.17 1.89
CA GLY A 166 -12.36 -12.96 3.14
C GLY A 166 -11.38 -12.83 4.31
N ALA A 167 -10.46 -13.80 4.42
CA ALA A 167 -9.41 -13.76 5.43
C ALA A 167 -8.49 -12.54 5.28
N TYR A 168 -8.16 -12.14 4.04
CA TYR A 168 -7.37 -10.94 3.78
C TYR A 168 -8.07 -9.66 4.27
N ILE A 169 -9.38 -9.54 4.03
CA ILE A 169 -10.18 -8.40 4.52
C ILE A 169 -10.21 -8.37 6.05
N GLU A 170 -10.43 -9.51 6.72
CA GLU A 170 -10.41 -9.58 8.18
C GLU A 170 -9.06 -9.15 8.75
N ALA A 171 -7.97 -9.65 8.16
CA ALA A 171 -6.62 -9.28 8.57
C ALA A 171 -6.38 -7.78 8.41
N ALA A 172 -6.74 -7.19 7.26
CA ALA A 172 -6.62 -5.76 7.01
C ALA A 172 -7.45 -4.91 8.00
N LEU A 173 -8.71 -5.27 8.25
CA LEU A 173 -9.57 -4.57 9.22
C LEU A 173 -9.03 -4.69 10.65
N GLY A 174 -8.50 -5.86 11.03
CA GLY A 174 -7.82 -6.06 12.31
C GLY A 174 -6.61 -5.14 12.47
N ARG A 175 -5.80 -4.99 11.41
CA ARG A 175 -4.64 -4.09 11.37
C ARG A 175 -5.05 -2.63 11.54
N PHE A 176 -6.08 -2.17 10.83
CA PHE A 176 -6.57 -0.79 10.97
C PHE A 176 -7.12 -0.48 12.38
N ARG A 177 -7.67 -1.47 13.07
CA ARG A 177 -8.19 -1.32 14.43
C ARG A 177 -7.11 -1.32 15.50
N ASN A 178 -5.87 -1.66 15.18
CA ASN A 178 -4.79 -1.82 16.16
C ASN A 178 -4.34 -0.44 16.72
N PRO A 179 -4.63 -0.13 18.00
CA PRO A 179 -4.29 1.17 18.58
C PRO A 179 -2.79 1.33 18.91
N SER A 180 -2.02 0.22 18.92
CA SER A 180 -0.58 0.27 19.22
C SER A 180 0.25 0.88 18.07
N VAL A 181 -0.32 0.92 16.87
CA VAL A 181 0.31 1.51 15.68
C VAL A 181 -0.29 2.88 15.45
N ARG A 182 0.42 3.93 15.85
CA ARG A 182 0.03 5.32 15.57
C ARG A 182 0.32 5.69 14.11
N HIS A 183 -0.52 5.20 13.20
CA HIS A 183 -0.44 5.53 11.79
C HIS A 183 -1.24 6.80 11.49
N GLN A 184 -0.52 7.88 11.15
CA GLN A 184 -1.12 9.21 10.96
C GLN A 184 -1.85 9.30 9.62
N LEU A 185 -3.10 9.77 9.63
CA LEU A 185 -3.89 9.94 8.41
C LEU A 185 -3.25 10.94 7.45
N GLU A 186 -2.63 12.00 7.96
CA GLU A 186 -1.89 12.99 7.17
C GLU A 186 -0.78 12.33 6.34
N GLN A 187 0.04 11.46 6.95
CA GLN A 187 1.12 10.75 6.25
C GLN A 187 0.58 9.83 5.15
N ILE A 188 -0.58 9.19 5.40
CA ILE A 188 -1.22 8.33 4.41
C ILE A 188 -1.74 9.16 3.22
N ALA A 189 -2.28 10.35 3.50
CA ALA A 189 -2.87 11.27 2.53
C ALA A 189 -1.85 11.96 1.61
N TRP A 190 -0.55 11.95 1.94
CA TRP A 190 0.50 12.47 1.06
C TRP A 190 0.51 11.76 -0.30
N ASP A 191 0.97 12.44 -1.34
CA ASP A 191 1.13 11.88 -2.69
C ASP A 191 -0.15 11.23 -3.26
N GLY A 192 -1.31 11.82 -2.92
CA GLY A 192 -2.62 11.36 -3.36
C GLY A 192 -2.74 11.24 -4.89
N SER A 193 -2.12 12.17 -5.63
CA SER A 193 -2.08 12.18 -7.09
C SER A 193 -1.40 10.95 -7.69
N LYS A 194 -0.45 10.35 -6.97
CA LYS A 194 0.25 9.11 -7.38
C LYS A 194 -0.46 7.86 -6.86
N LYS A 195 -1.00 7.94 -5.64
CA LYS A 195 -1.62 6.80 -4.95
C LYS A 195 -3.00 6.45 -5.47
N LEU A 196 -3.90 7.43 -5.66
CA LEU A 196 -5.29 7.15 -6.04
C LEU A 196 -5.45 6.50 -7.41
N PRO A 197 -4.71 6.90 -8.46
CA PRO A 197 -4.83 6.26 -9.76
C PRO A 197 -4.60 4.75 -9.72
N VAL A 198 -3.59 4.28 -8.95
CA VAL A 198 -3.25 2.86 -8.89
C VAL A 198 -4.10 2.08 -7.87
N ARG A 199 -4.61 2.75 -6.83
CA ARG A 199 -5.38 2.11 -5.75
C ARG A 199 -6.87 1.98 -6.07
N LEU A 200 -7.45 2.97 -6.75
CA LEU A 200 -8.90 3.12 -6.86
C LEU A 200 -9.43 2.99 -8.29
N LEU A 201 -8.76 3.63 -9.27
CA LEU A 201 -9.31 3.74 -10.63
C LEU A 201 -9.51 2.37 -11.32
N PRO A 202 -8.62 1.36 -11.19
CA PRO A 202 -8.86 0.05 -11.78
C PRO A 202 -10.18 -0.58 -11.30
N THR A 203 -10.46 -0.51 -10.00
CA THR A 203 -11.71 -1.04 -9.42
C THR A 203 -12.92 -0.26 -9.93
N LEU A 204 -12.83 1.07 -10.01
CA LEU A 204 -13.90 1.93 -10.56
C LEU A 204 -14.19 1.61 -12.03
N THR A 205 -13.15 1.49 -12.86
CA THR A 205 -13.29 1.19 -14.29
C THR A 205 -13.93 -0.19 -14.51
N GLU A 206 -13.49 -1.20 -13.75
CA GLU A 206 -14.08 -2.54 -13.82
C GLU A 206 -15.52 -2.58 -13.30
N ALA A 207 -15.84 -1.84 -12.24
CA ALA A 207 -17.21 -1.70 -11.75
C ALA A 207 -18.13 -1.04 -12.78
N LEU A 208 -17.66 0.06 -13.41
CA LEU A 208 -18.39 0.77 -14.45
C LEU A 208 -18.65 -0.13 -15.67
N ALA A 209 -17.63 -0.85 -16.14
CA ALA A 209 -17.77 -1.78 -17.27
C ALA A 209 -18.74 -2.94 -16.97
N ALA A 210 -18.82 -3.37 -15.70
CA ALA A 210 -19.71 -4.42 -15.24
C ALA A 210 -21.11 -3.92 -14.82
N GLY A 211 -21.40 -2.62 -14.94
CA GLY A 211 -22.69 -2.04 -14.51
C GLY A 211 -22.93 -2.14 -13.00
N ARG A 212 -21.87 -2.23 -12.19
CA ARG A 212 -21.96 -2.30 -10.72
C ARG A 212 -22.13 -0.89 -10.12
N PRO A 213 -22.75 -0.78 -8.93
CA PRO A 213 -22.85 0.48 -8.19
C PRO A 213 -21.49 1.15 -7.99
N LEU A 214 -21.45 2.48 -8.08
CA LEU A 214 -20.22 3.28 -8.01
C LEU A 214 -20.22 4.27 -6.84
N GLU A 215 -21.34 4.42 -6.15
CA GLU A 215 -21.60 5.46 -5.16
C GLU A 215 -20.57 5.41 -4.02
N ARG A 216 -20.30 4.21 -3.48
CA ARG A 216 -19.27 4.02 -2.44
C ARG A 216 -17.86 4.08 -2.99
N LEU A 217 -17.61 3.53 -4.18
CA LEU A 217 -16.28 3.58 -4.84
C LEU A 217 -15.86 5.01 -5.17
N ALA A 218 -16.81 5.91 -5.40
CA ALA A 218 -16.53 7.32 -5.66
C ALA A 218 -16.16 8.12 -4.40
N VAL A 219 -16.53 7.65 -3.20
CA VAL A 219 -16.30 8.37 -1.93
C VAL A 219 -14.82 8.70 -1.70
N PRO A 220 -13.85 7.78 -1.79
CA PRO A 220 -12.44 8.13 -1.60
C PRO A 220 -11.94 9.20 -2.57
N ALA A 221 -12.36 9.18 -3.84
CA ALA A 221 -12.00 10.22 -4.81
C ALA A 221 -12.64 11.58 -4.44
N ALA A 222 -13.92 11.58 -4.08
CA ALA A 222 -14.63 12.79 -3.64
C ALA A 222 -14.02 13.38 -2.36
N ALA A 223 -13.64 12.53 -1.39
CA ALA A 223 -13.01 12.93 -0.15
C ALA A 223 -11.61 13.53 -0.38
N TRP A 224 -10.84 12.96 -1.31
CA TRP A 224 -9.55 13.54 -1.72
C TRP A 224 -9.70 14.92 -2.34
N ILE A 225 -10.63 15.09 -3.30
CA ILE A 225 -10.93 16.40 -3.90
C ILE A 225 -11.35 17.39 -2.81
N ARG A 226 -12.22 16.98 -1.89
CA ARG A 226 -12.66 17.83 -0.78
C ARG A 226 -11.51 18.22 0.15
N CYS A 227 -10.59 17.30 0.44
CA CYS A 227 -9.38 17.57 1.22
C CYS A 227 -8.47 18.60 0.54
N ILE A 228 -8.28 18.52 -0.78
CA ILE A 228 -7.51 19.50 -1.55
C ILE A 228 -8.17 20.88 -1.46
N VAL A 229 -9.47 20.96 -1.76
CA VAL A 229 -10.23 22.21 -1.72
C VAL A 229 -10.21 22.84 -0.32
N ALA A 230 -10.31 22.03 0.74
CA ALA A 230 -10.25 22.52 2.12
C ALA A 230 -8.87 23.11 2.46
N ARG A 231 -7.77 22.45 2.04
CA ARG A 231 -6.41 22.95 2.26
C ARG A 231 -6.13 24.22 1.45
N ALA A 232 -6.55 24.26 0.20
CA ALA A 232 -6.39 25.43 -0.67
C ALA A 232 -7.08 26.68 -0.09
N HIS A 233 -8.31 26.55 0.44
CA HIS A 233 -9.00 27.66 1.08
C HIS A 233 -8.49 27.99 2.50
N GLY A 234 -7.99 27.00 3.24
CA GLY A 234 -7.53 27.15 4.61
C GLY A 234 -6.06 27.56 4.75
N GLY A 235 -5.32 27.73 3.64
CA GLY A 235 -3.88 28.02 3.67
C GLY A 235 -2.99 26.85 4.09
N GLY A 236 -3.49 25.61 4.03
CA GLY A 236 -2.74 24.41 4.38
C GLY A 236 -1.83 23.95 3.25
N THR A 237 -0.65 23.42 3.58
CA THR A 237 0.28 22.82 2.60
C THR A 237 -0.27 21.49 2.10
N LEU A 238 -0.27 21.29 0.78
CA LEU A 238 -0.53 20.01 0.15
C LEU A 238 0.81 19.29 -0.09
N THR A 239 1.08 18.23 0.66
CA THR A 239 2.24 17.36 0.43
C THR A 239 1.92 16.38 -0.69
N ASP A 240 2.12 16.82 -1.93
CA ASP A 240 1.88 16.04 -3.13
C ASP A 240 2.84 16.52 -4.25
N PRO A 241 3.46 15.62 -5.05
CA PRO A 241 4.35 16.01 -6.14
C PRO A 241 3.65 16.80 -7.26
N ALA A 242 2.32 16.75 -7.32
CA ALA A 242 1.51 17.51 -8.26
C ALA A 242 0.79 18.70 -7.60
N ALA A 243 1.27 19.20 -6.46
CA ALA A 243 0.60 20.27 -5.72
C ALA A 243 0.50 21.61 -6.48
N GLU A 244 1.40 21.87 -7.43
CA GLU A 244 1.44 23.10 -8.23
C GLU A 244 0.88 22.94 -9.66
N ALA A 245 0.44 21.74 -10.03
CA ALA A 245 -0.05 21.41 -11.37
C ALA A 245 -1.54 21.71 -11.53
#